data_AF-A0A9D4SRC1-F1
#
_entry.id   AF-A0A9D4SRC1-F1
#
_cell.length_a   1.000
_cell.length_b   1.000
_cell.length_c   1.000
_cell.angle_alpha   90.00
_cell.angle_beta   90.00
_cell.angle_gamma   90.00
#
_symmetry.space_group_name_H-M   'P 1'
#
loop_
_entity.id
_entity.type
_entity.pdbx_description
1 polymer ?
#
loop_
_entity_poly.entity_id
_entity_poly.type
_entity_poly.pdbx_seq_one_letter_code
_entity_poly.pdbx_strand_id
1 'polypeptide(L)'
;MFLKGHKTTNRHSPAPPCFCSVDNSHLALQRQNAELRRHTKNLAKKIRELEAKLARLTEPQAHGGPSEPMQQTEPVNLDDRASVASDLSTYSQCTGSTSIGHVPIMEHRLENLERTIADMPGKILEGVRASFRELWQRELPHMVESITPAVTDSVLSIVQGRTGVQLRNSRSRSRSPRPDTRRRPVVSRQIIGSQEHIAAASSPETLPQRKANNKIVEEKFEIVQWNCRGFRNCKKRSHLQLYLQSLGTPPAILALQEPGSEAKFTGYSSFQGGPTTCILVNKAYTAVAVDLDLDNEQEHSVVKVLPLKRRDPAIHILNIYCPPHKPRVTFNEIFYRALKSAGKEPLVIVGDFNAPSLHWGYHFEKARGRKLAELISTLRLTLLTDPASPTRLGIR
;
A
#
# COMPACT_ATOMS: atom_id res chain seq x y z
N MET A 1 -28.73 -48.69 -13.20
CA MET A 1 -29.81 -48.58 -14.20
C MET A 1 -29.18 -48.02 -15.48
N PHE A 2 -29.13 -48.84 -16.54
CA PHE A 2 -28.64 -48.64 -17.94
C PHE A 2 -27.18 -48.12 -18.17
N LEU A 3 -26.20 -48.96 -18.57
CA LEU A 3 -25.80 -49.49 -19.92
C LEU A 3 -25.21 -48.38 -20.83
N LYS A 4 -24.04 -48.44 -21.48
CA LYS A 4 -23.29 -49.40 -22.35
C LYS A 4 -21.88 -48.77 -22.55
N GLY A 5 -20.73 -49.42 -22.78
CA GLY A 5 -20.45 -50.67 -23.47
C GLY A 5 -20.01 -50.42 -24.93
N HIS A 6 -18.77 -49.96 -25.17
CA HIS A 6 -18.15 -49.99 -26.50
C HIS A 6 -16.68 -50.41 -26.45
N LYS A 7 -16.42 -51.58 -27.06
CA LYS A 7 -15.10 -52.05 -27.52
C LYS A 7 -14.72 -51.26 -28.78
N THR A 8 -13.50 -50.76 -28.84
CA THR A 8 -12.87 -50.34 -30.10
C THR A 8 -11.50 -51.00 -30.24
N THR A 9 -11.33 -51.57 -31.42
CA THR A 9 -10.24 -52.34 -32.00
C THR A 9 -8.88 -51.64 -31.97
N ASN A 10 -7.85 -52.41 -31.61
CA ASN A 10 -6.44 -52.13 -31.86
C ASN A 10 -6.17 -51.91 -33.36
N ARG A 11 -5.67 -50.73 -33.72
CA ARG A 11 -4.85 -50.52 -34.92
C ARG A 11 -3.57 -49.80 -34.48
N HIS A 12 -2.44 -50.50 -34.61
CA HIS A 12 -1.12 -49.91 -34.48
C HIS A 12 -0.87 -48.98 -35.67
N SER A 13 -0.85 -47.68 -35.39
CA SER A 13 -0.28 -46.66 -36.27
C SER A 13 1.20 -46.45 -35.89
N PRO A 14 2.12 -46.31 -36.85
CA PRO A 14 3.53 -46.04 -36.58
C PRO A 14 3.69 -44.65 -35.93
N ALA A 15 4.55 -44.58 -34.92
CA ALA A 15 4.85 -43.36 -34.19
C ALA A 15 5.39 -42.28 -35.14
N PRO A 16 4.94 -41.01 -35.02
CA PRO A 16 5.49 -39.91 -35.80
C PRO A 16 6.94 -39.62 -35.35
N PRO A 17 7.81 -39.14 -36.25
CA PRO A 17 9.17 -38.78 -35.90
C PRO A 17 9.16 -37.63 -34.88
N CYS A 18 9.91 -37.82 -33.79
CA CYS A 18 10.18 -36.79 -32.78
C CYS A 18 10.80 -35.57 -33.47
N PHE A 19 10.00 -34.53 -33.67
CA PHE A 19 10.51 -33.22 -34.03
C PHE A 19 11.28 -32.67 -32.83
N CYS A 20 12.58 -32.42 -33.04
CA CYS A 20 13.46 -31.79 -32.09
C CYS A 20 12.84 -30.48 -31.59
N SER A 21 12.69 -30.39 -30.27
CA SER A 21 12.35 -29.17 -29.53
C SER A 21 13.27 -28.03 -29.98
N VAL A 22 12.77 -27.11 -30.78
CA VAL A 22 13.46 -25.86 -31.08
C VAL A 22 13.61 -25.09 -29.76
N ASP A 23 14.85 -24.73 -29.44
CA ASP A 23 15.27 -24.09 -28.19
C ASP A 23 14.48 -22.80 -27.91
N ASN A 24 13.46 -22.91 -27.04
CA ASN A 24 12.66 -21.78 -26.54
C ASN A 24 13.53 -20.70 -25.85
N SER A 25 14.74 -21.05 -25.41
CA SER A 25 15.71 -20.13 -24.81
C SER A 25 16.20 -19.07 -25.81
N HIS A 26 16.42 -19.43 -27.07
CA HIS A 26 16.88 -18.49 -28.10
C HIS A 26 15.80 -17.47 -28.44
N LEU A 27 14.54 -17.91 -28.48
CA LEU A 27 13.39 -17.04 -28.77
C LEU A 27 13.09 -16.08 -27.61
N ALA A 28 13.28 -16.51 -26.36
CA ALA A 28 13.20 -15.64 -25.18
C ALA A 28 14.30 -14.56 -25.17
N LEU A 29 15.55 -14.94 -25.50
CA LEU A 29 16.67 -14.00 -25.57
C LEU A 29 16.49 -12.96 -26.70
N GLN A 30 15.93 -13.37 -27.84
CA GLN A 30 15.59 -12.45 -28.92
C GLN A 30 14.53 -11.42 -28.52
N ARG A 31 13.51 -11.82 -27.75
CA ARG A 31 12.48 -10.90 -27.23
C ARG A 31 13.08 -9.88 -26.26
N GLN A 32 13.89 -10.34 -25.31
CA GLN A 32 14.56 -9.46 -24.34
C GLN A 32 15.49 -8.44 -25.04
N ASN A 33 16.23 -8.87 -26.07
CA ASN A 33 17.07 -7.97 -26.86
C ASN A 33 16.26 -6.95 -27.69
N ALA A 34 15.09 -7.34 -28.20
CA ALA A 34 14.21 -6.42 -28.91
C ALA A 34 13.64 -5.34 -27.98
N GLU A 35 13.26 -5.73 -26.76
CA GLU A 35 12.76 -4.83 -25.72
C GLU A 35 13.84 -3.84 -25.26
N LEU A 36 15.07 -4.32 -25.02
CA LEU A 36 16.20 -3.46 -24.66
C LEU A 36 16.45 -2.40 -25.74
N ARG A 37 16.42 -2.79 -27.03
CA ARG A 37 16.57 -1.85 -28.16
C ARG A 37 15.45 -0.81 -28.21
N ARG A 38 14.22 -1.17 -27.82
CA ARG A 38 13.09 -0.24 -27.74
C ARG A 38 13.31 0.79 -26.62
N HIS A 39 13.77 0.35 -25.45
CA HIS A 39 14.10 1.25 -24.34
C HIS A 39 15.24 2.22 -24.71
N THR A 40 16.32 1.73 -25.33
CA THR A 40 17.43 2.59 -25.77
C THR A 40 16.98 3.66 -26.77
N LYS A 41 16.10 3.31 -27.72
CA LYS A 41 15.53 4.28 -28.66
C LYS A 41 14.66 5.34 -27.96
N ASN A 42 13.84 4.94 -27.00
CA ASN A 42 13.01 5.86 -26.22
C ASN A 42 13.85 6.83 -25.37
N LEU A 43 14.93 6.33 -24.75
CA LEU A 43 15.86 7.16 -23.98
C LEU A 43 16.56 8.19 -24.88
N ALA A 44 17.08 7.75 -26.04
CA ALA A 44 17.73 8.63 -27.01
C ALA A 44 16.78 9.72 -27.57
N LYS A 45 15.47 9.44 -27.65
CA LYS A 45 14.46 10.43 -28.01
C LYS A 45 14.27 11.47 -26.90
N LYS A 46 14.15 11.03 -25.64
CA LYS A 46 14.01 11.92 -24.47
C LYS A 46 15.23 12.84 -24.30
N ILE A 47 16.44 12.32 -24.51
CA ILE A 47 17.67 13.12 -24.46
C ILE A 47 17.61 14.25 -25.49
N ARG A 48 17.27 13.95 -26.75
CA ARG A 48 17.11 14.97 -27.80
C ARG A 48 16.04 16.01 -27.49
N GLU A 49 14.92 15.59 -26.89
CA GLU A 49 13.87 16.53 -26.45
C GLU A 49 14.36 17.46 -25.33
N LEU A 50 15.18 16.97 -24.41
CA LEU A 50 15.77 17.77 -23.35
C LEU A 50 16.84 18.72 -23.89
N GLU A 51 17.70 18.26 -24.79
CA GLU A 51 18.69 19.10 -25.47
C GLU A 51 18.02 20.25 -26.24
N ALA A 52 16.93 19.97 -26.96
CA ALA A 52 16.15 21.00 -27.66
C ALA A 52 15.48 21.99 -26.70
N LYS A 53 15.00 21.55 -25.54
CA LYS A 53 14.46 22.44 -24.51
C LYS A 53 15.54 23.33 -23.90
N LEU A 54 16.72 22.76 -23.65
CA LEU A 54 17.85 23.50 -23.10
C LEU A 54 18.30 24.60 -24.09
N ALA A 55 18.43 24.27 -25.38
CA ALA A 55 18.79 25.23 -26.42
C ALA A 55 17.84 26.44 -26.48
N ARG A 56 16.52 26.22 -26.30
CA ARG A 56 15.53 27.32 -26.25
C ARG A 56 15.66 28.22 -25.03
N LEU A 57 16.22 27.71 -23.93
CA LEU A 57 16.43 28.49 -22.71
C LEU A 57 17.75 29.27 -22.74
N THR A 58 18.73 28.82 -23.53
CA THR A 58 20.02 29.49 -23.69
C THR A 58 20.09 30.45 -24.88
N GLU A 59 19.04 30.60 -25.69
CA GLU A 59 18.99 31.68 -26.68
C GLU A 59 18.96 33.03 -25.97
N PRO A 60 20.00 33.87 -26.13
CA PRO A 60 20.04 35.18 -25.49
C PRO A 60 18.90 36.02 -26.05
N GLN A 61 18.00 36.47 -25.17
CA GLN A 61 17.01 37.46 -25.55
C GLN A 61 17.75 38.72 -25.98
N ALA A 62 17.75 38.97 -27.29
CA ALA A 62 18.23 40.22 -27.85
C ALA A 62 17.29 41.33 -27.38
N HIS A 63 17.66 42.00 -26.28
CA HIS A 63 17.04 43.25 -25.86
C HIS A 63 17.46 44.36 -26.83
N GLY A 64 16.80 44.39 -27.98
CA GLY A 64 16.72 45.57 -28.84
C GLY A 64 15.58 46.46 -28.36
N GLY A 65 15.82 47.25 -27.31
CA GLY A 65 14.93 48.35 -26.94
C GLY A 65 15.21 49.58 -27.82
N PRO A 66 14.21 50.21 -28.44
CA PRO A 66 14.40 51.48 -29.13
C PRO A 66 14.58 52.59 -28.09
N SER A 67 15.66 53.35 -28.24
CA SER A 67 15.97 54.54 -27.45
C SER A 67 14.98 55.67 -27.78
N GLU A 68 14.08 55.98 -26.86
CA GLU A 68 13.29 57.22 -26.87
C GLU A 68 14.15 58.41 -26.40
N PRO A 69 14.11 59.57 -27.09
CA PRO A 69 14.86 60.74 -26.68
C PRO A 69 14.13 61.53 -25.58
N MET A 70 14.91 61.90 -24.56
CA MET A 70 14.58 62.88 -23.52
C MET A 70 13.96 64.16 -24.10
N GLN A 71 12.77 64.51 -23.63
CA GLN A 71 12.26 65.88 -23.68
C GLN A 71 12.27 66.53 -22.30
N GLN A 72 12.69 67.79 -22.31
CA GLN A 72 12.95 68.67 -21.20
C GLN A 72 11.67 69.13 -20.49
N THR A 73 11.82 69.38 -19.20
CA THR A 73 10.84 69.91 -18.26
C THR A 73 10.67 71.42 -18.41
N GLU A 74 9.42 71.87 -18.54
CA GLU A 74 8.98 73.28 -18.40
C GLU A 74 8.15 73.42 -17.10
N PRO A 75 8.12 74.60 -16.45
CA PRO A 75 7.44 74.80 -15.17
C PRO A 75 5.97 75.19 -15.35
N VAL A 76 5.08 74.61 -14.54
CA VAL A 76 3.65 74.94 -14.51
C VAL A 76 3.38 76.08 -13.55
N ASN A 77 2.70 77.10 -14.08
CA ASN A 77 2.27 78.33 -13.44
C ASN A 77 0.92 78.15 -12.72
N LEU A 78 0.73 78.87 -11.62
CA LEU A 78 -0.53 79.02 -10.89
C LEU A 78 -1.48 79.95 -11.65
N ASP A 79 -2.76 79.55 -11.74
CA ASP A 79 -3.94 80.32 -11.30
C ASP A 79 -5.22 80.07 -12.14
N ASP A 80 -6.30 80.00 -11.35
CA ASP A 80 -7.67 80.45 -11.60
C ASP A 80 -8.78 79.56 -12.23
N ARG A 81 -9.82 79.46 -11.38
CA ARG A 81 -11.28 79.40 -11.64
C ARG A 81 -11.86 78.15 -12.31
N ALA A 82 -13.11 77.76 -12.10
CA ALA A 82 -14.12 77.91 -11.05
C ALA A 82 -15.32 77.08 -11.58
N SER A 83 -16.01 76.37 -10.69
CA SER A 83 -17.45 76.03 -10.76
C SER A 83 -18.01 75.32 -12.00
N VAL A 84 -18.60 74.13 -11.82
CA VAL A 84 -20.06 73.87 -11.95
C VAL A 84 -20.37 72.49 -11.34
N ALA A 85 -21.46 72.44 -10.58
CA ALA A 85 -22.00 71.33 -9.81
C ALA A 85 -22.93 70.41 -10.63
N SER A 86 -23.52 69.42 -9.94
CA SER A 86 -24.62 68.48 -10.31
C SER A 86 -24.17 67.22 -11.06
N ASP A 87 -24.64 66.00 -10.80
CA ASP A 87 -25.56 65.47 -9.77
C ASP A 87 -25.53 63.92 -9.83
N LEU A 88 -25.92 63.30 -8.72
CA LEU A 88 -26.68 62.04 -8.60
C LEU A 88 -26.15 60.68 -9.13
N SER A 89 -25.74 59.87 -8.15
CA SER A 89 -26.38 58.59 -7.76
C SER A 89 -26.00 57.26 -8.43
N THR A 90 -25.91 56.26 -7.55
CA THR A 90 -26.17 54.82 -7.76
C THR A 90 -24.99 53.97 -8.21
N TYR A 91 -24.33 53.28 -7.28
CA TYR A 91 -24.38 51.82 -7.18
C TYR A 91 -23.66 51.32 -5.92
N SER A 92 -24.42 50.62 -5.08
CA SER A 92 -23.96 49.87 -3.93
C SER A 92 -23.42 48.52 -4.40
N GLN A 93 -22.15 48.20 -4.11
CA GLN A 93 -21.62 46.84 -4.20
C GLN A 93 -20.84 46.51 -2.93
N CYS A 94 -21.33 45.48 -2.23
CA CYS A 94 -20.76 44.88 -1.04
C CYS A 94 -19.43 44.20 -1.37
N THR A 95 -18.37 44.58 -0.66
CA THR A 95 -17.08 43.87 -0.66
C THR A 95 -17.09 42.79 0.42
N GLY A 96 -17.31 41.54 0.00
CA GLY A 96 -17.02 40.36 0.80
C GLY A 96 -15.61 39.85 0.50
N SER A 97 -14.62 40.20 1.32
CA SER A 97 -13.25 39.66 1.22
C SER A 97 -13.16 38.30 1.92
N THR A 98 -13.01 37.22 1.17
CA THR A 98 -12.62 35.90 1.71
C THR A 98 -11.18 35.63 1.31
N SER A 99 -10.30 35.48 2.32
CA SER A 99 -8.89 35.16 2.16
C SER A 99 -8.69 33.72 1.67
N ILE A 100 -8.17 33.56 0.45
CA ILE A 100 -7.69 32.28 -0.08
C ILE A 100 -6.22 32.13 0.36
N GLY A 101 -5.97 31.24 1.33
CA GLY A 101 -4.63 30.81 1.70
C GLY A 101 -4.08 29.84 0.67
N HIS A 102 -3.09 30.28 -0.10
CA HIS A 102 -2.50 29.59 -1.23
C HIS A 102 -1.09 29.08 -0.85
N VAL A 103 -0.94 27.80 -0.49
CA VAL A 103 0.39 27.13 -0.46
C VAL A 103 0.23 25.65 -0.83
N PRO A 104 0.50 25.26 -2.10
CA PRO A 104 1.17 23.97 -2.35
C PRO A 104 2.09 24.04 -3.60
N ILE A 105 3.05 24.97 -3.64
CA ILE A 105 4.00 25.08 -4.76
C ILE A 105 5.39 24.51 -4.42
N MET A 106 5.75 24.39 -3.14
CA MET A 106 7.08 23.94 -2.73
C MET A 106 7.26 22.41 -2.80
N GLU A 107 6.24 21.62 -2.43
CA GLU A 107 6.37 20.15 -2.37
C GLU A 107 6.53 19.52 -3.76
N HIS A 108 5.84 20.03 -4.77
CA HIS A 108 5.97 19.53 -6.14
C HIS A 108 7.37 19.80 -6.73
N ARG A 109 8.06 20.86 -6.28
CA ARG A 109 9.41 21.19 -6.74
C ARG A 109 10.46 20.26 -6.14
N LEU A 110 10.28 19.80 -4.90
CA LEU A 110 11.21 18.87 -4.25
C LEU A 110 11.19 17.48 -4.92
N GLU A 111 10.01 16.91 -5.16
CA GLU A 111 9.88 15.57 -5.76
C GLU A 111 10.42 15.50 -7.19
N ASN A 112 10.27 16.57 -7.96
CA ASN A 112 10.84 16.66 -9.32
C ASN A 112 12.36 16.77 -9.28
N LEU A 113 12.92 17.43 -8.25
CA LEU A 113 14.36 17.56 -8.10
C LEU A 113 15.00 16.22 -7.72
N GLU A 114 14.40 15.47 -6.79
CA GLU A 114 14.90 14.16 -6.36
C GLU A 114 14.92 13.13 -7.50
N ARG A 115 13.88 13.08 -8.34
CA ARG A 115 13.86 12.20 -9.53
C ARG A 115 14.90 12.62 -10.56
N THR A 116 15.07 13.92 -10.77
CA THR A 116 16.06 14.44 -11.72
C THR A 116 17.49 14.11 -11.27
N ILE A 117 17.75 14.14 -9.96
CA ILE A 117 19.05 13.77 -9.37
C ILE A 117 19.31 12.26 -9.47
N ALA A 118 18.28 11.42 -9.31
CA ALA A 118 18.41 9.95 -9.35
C ALA A 118 18.78 9.41 -10.75
N ASP A 119 18.40 10.11 -11.82
CA ASP A 119 18.64 9.70 -13.21
C ASP A 119 19.95 10.26 -13.79
N MET A 120 20.74 11.02 -13.03
CA MET A 120 21.99 11.61 -13.54
C MET A 120 23.13 10.57 -13.65
N PRO A 121 23.90 10.56 -14.76
CA PRO A 121 25.12 9.78 -14.86
C PRO A 121 26.12 10.15 -13.75
N GLY A 122 26.79 9.15 -13.17
CA GLY A 122 27.58 9.33 -11.94
C GLY A 122 28.63 10.46 -11.99
N LYS A 123 29.23 10.75 -13.16
CA LYS A 123 30.20 11.86 -13.31
C LYS A 123 29.56 13.25 -13.20
N ILE A 124 28.31 13.41 -13.63
CA ILE A 124 27.55 14.67 -13.53
C ILE A 124 27.04 14.86 -12.10
N LEU A 125 26.58 13.77 -11.48
CA LEU A 125 26.11 13.77 -10.10
C LEU A 125 27.21 14.21 -9.12
N GLU A 126 28.45 13.76 -9.32
CA GLU A 126 29.59 14.20 -8.50
C GLU A 126 29.92 15.69 -8.67
N GLY A 127 29.81 16.24 -9.88
CA GLY A 127 29.95 17.68 -10.11
C GLY A 127 28.87 18.50 -9.40
N VAL A 128 27.60 18.09 -9.51
CA VAL A 128 26.47 18.76 -8.82
C VAL A 128 26.63 18.67 -7.30
N ARG A 129 27.07 17.51 -6.77
CA ARG A 129 27.34 17.34 -5.34
C ARG A 129 28.49 18.23 -4.84
N ALA A 130 29.54 18.42 -5.64
CA ALA A 130 30.64 19.29 -5.30
C ALA A 130 30.19 20.76 -5.21
N SER A 131 29.47 21.25 -6.24
CA SER A 131 28.94 22.62 -6.24
C SER A 131 27.91 22.87 -5.14
N PHE A 132 27.06 21.87 -4.84
CA PHE A 132 26.09 21.99 -3.74
C PHE A 132 26.79 22.00 -2.38
N ARG A 133 27.85 21.21 -2.19
CA ARG A 133 28.65 21.20 -0.95
C ARG A 133 29.34 22.54 -0.71
N GLU A 134 29.89 23.14 -1.77
CA GLU A 134 30.53 24.46 -1.71
C GLU A 134 29.50 25.56 -1.36
N LEU A 135 28.35 25.56 -2.03
CA LEU A 135 27.25 26.47 -1.73
C LEU A 135 26.75 26.31 -0.28
N TRP A 136 26.59 25.06 0.17
CA TRP A 136 26.12 24.75 1.53
C TRP A 136 27.14 25.19 2.59
N GLN A 137 28.44 24.98 2.36
CA GLN A 137 29.49 25.44 3.27
C GLN A 137 29.55 26.97 3.39
N ARG A 138 29.19 27.69 2.32
CA ARG A 138 29.18 29.16 2.30
C ARG A 138 27.94 29.76 2.97
N GLU A 139 26.76 29.21 2.71
CA GLU A 139 25.49 29.83 3.09
C GLU A 139 24.91 29.32 4.43
N LEU A 140 25.24 28.08 4.83
CA LEU A 140 24.69 27.47 6.05
C LEU A 140 25.03 28.26 7.34
N PRO A 141 26.26 28.77 7.54
CA PRO A 141 26.57 29.55 8.74
C PRO A 141 25.66 30.77 8.91
N HIS A 142 25.39 31.50 7.81
CA HIS A 142 24.52 32.68 7.82
C HIS A 142 23.04 32.34 8.05
N MET A 143 22.56 31.21 7.52
CA MET A 143 21.22 30.72 7.80
C MET A 143 21.04 30.30 9.26
N VAL A 144 22.02 29.60 9.84
CA VAL A 144 21.95 29.15 11.25
C VAL A 144 21.98 30.35 12.21
N GLU A 145 22.80 31.36 11.93
CA GLU A 145 22.83 32.59 12.73
C GLU A 145 21.51 33.38 12.67
N SER A 146 20.79 33.37 11.55
CA SER A 146 19.49 34.06 11.44
C SER A 146 18.31 33.33 12.10
N ILE A 147 18.36 31.99 12.19
CA ILE A 147 17.24 31.17 12.71
C ILE A 147 17.33 30.97 14.22
N THR A 148 18.55 30.95 14.78
CA THR A 148 18.78 30.64 16.20
C THR A 148 18.02 31.59 17.14
N PRO A 149 17.99 32.93 16.93
CA PRO A 149 17.22 33.83 17.80
C PRO A 149 15.71 33.54 17.78
N ALA A 150 15.14 33.34 16.57
CA ALA A 150 13.70 33.16 16.38
C ALA A 150 13.14 31.88 17.03
N VAL A 151 13.94 30.80 17.06
CA VAL A 151 13.53 29.54 17.69
C VAL A 151 13.68 29.62 19.22
N THR A 152 14.71 30.31 19.70
CA THR A 152 14.98 30.44 21.14
C THR A 152 13.88 31.26 21.84
N ASP A 153 13.40 32.33 21.19
CA ASP A 153 12.33 33.18 21.71
C ASP A 153 10.96 32.45 21.72
N SER A 154 10.70 31.64 20.70
CA SER A 154 9.46 30.85 20.62
C SER A 154 9.39 29.75 21.69
N VAL A 155 10.52 29.11 22.00
CA VAL A 155 10.60 28.08 23.05
C VAL A 155 10.50 28.70 24.45
N LEU A 156 11.12 29.86 24.69
CA LEU A 156 11.01 30.58 25.97
C LEU A 156 9.58 31.01 26.29
N SER A 157 8.84 31.48 25.28
CA SER A 157 7.41 31.81 25.38
C SER A 157 6.54 30.61 25.81
N ILE A 158 6.80 29.43 25.23
CA ILE A 158 6.05 28.20 25.53
C ILE A 158 6.35 27.68 26.95
N VAL A 159 7.59 27.85 27.42
CA VAL A 159 8.00 27.42 28.76
C VAL A 159 7.43 28.34 29.85
N GLN A 160 7.36 29.65 29.59
CA GLN A 160 6.79 30.62 30.53
C GLN A 160 5.26 30.52 30.66
N GLY A 161 4.56 30.04 29.62
CA GLY A 161 3.11 29.82 29.67
C GLY A 161 2.65 28.59 30.46
N ARG A 162 3.56 27.69 30.87
CA ARG A 162 3.20 26.37 31.45
C ARG A 162 3.41 26.21 32.96
N THR A 163 3.96 27.19 33.67
CA THR A 163 4.27 27.07 35.11
C THR A 163 3.24 27.69 36.06
N GLY A 164 2.09 28.16 35.56
CA GLY A 164 0.99 28.65 36.40
C GLY A 164 0.10 27.54 36.97
N VAL A 165 0.55 26.82 38.01
CA VAL A 165 -0.32 25.92 38.80
C VAL A 165 -0.23 26.27 40.29
N GLN A 166 -1.34 26.80 40.80
CA GLN A 166 -1.59 27.06 42.22
C GLN A 166 -1.60 25.76 43.04
N LEU A 167 -0.78 25.74 44.09
CA LEU A 167 -0.81 24.75 45.16
C LEU A 167 -1.98 25.03 46.11
N ARG A 168 -2.92 24.08 46.24
CA ARG A 168 -3.82 24.00 47.40
C ARG A 168 -3.95 22.56 47.93
N ASN A 169 -3.03 22.26 48.83
CA ASN A 169 -3.13 21.50 50.07
C ASN A 169 -4.47 20.84 50.50
N SER A 170 -4.37 19.51 50.75
CA SER A 170 -4.65 18.82 52.04
C SER A 170 -5.87 17.87 52.21
N ARG A 171 -5.52 16.71 52.81
CA ARG A 171 -6.28 15.73 53.66
C ARG A 171 -6.84 14.49 52.95
N SER A 172 -6.28 13.28 53.07
CA SER A 172 -6.03 12.35 54.20
C SER A 172 -7.27 11.64 54.79
N ARG A 173 -7.33 10.29 54.60
CA ARG A 173 -7.71 9.20 55.56
C ARG A 173 -8.09 7.89 54.81
N SER A 174 -7.31 6.81 54.99
CA SER A 174 -7.53 5.59 55.83
C SER A 174 -8.25 4.44 55.08
N ARG A 175 -7.61 3.28 54.78
CA ARG A 175 -7.54 2.02 55.57
C ARG A 175 -8.94 1.45 55.91
N SER A 176 -9.40 0.21 55.65
CA SER A 176 -8.79 -1.14 55.53
C SER A 176 -9.78 -2.13 54.79
N PRO A 177 -9.92 -3.44 55.08
CA PRO A 177 -9.31 -4.57 54.36
C PRO A 177 -10.29 -5.67 53.83
N ARG A 178 -9.70 -6.72 53.23
CA ARG A 178 -10.28 -8.01 52.73
C ARG A 178 -11.24 -8.71 53.70
N PRO A 179 -11.99 -9.71 53.19
CA PRO A 179 -11.79 -11.06 53.74
C PRO A 179 -11.69 -12.20 52.70
N ASP A 180 -11.15 -13.28 53.24
CA ASP A 180 -10.78 -14.59 52.72
C ASP A 180 -11.87 -15.61 53.09
N THR A 181 -12.21 -16.58 52.23
CA THR A 181 -12.92 -17.80 52.68
C THR A 181 -12.61 -19.01 51.80
N ARG A 182 -11.94 -19.98 52.45
CA ARG A 182 -11.83 -21.42 52.16
C ARG A 182 -13.20 -22.11 52.04
N ARG A 183 -13.28 -23.22 51.28
CA ARG A 183 -13.99 -24.47 51.65
C ARG A 183 -13.76 -25.62 50.63
N ARG A 184 -13.20 -26.73 51.14
CA ARG A 184 -13.38 -28.17 50.77
C ARG A 184 -13.88 -28.87 52.06
N PRO A 185 -14.16 -30.20 52.15
CA PRO A 185 -14.40 -31.29 51.18
C PRO A 185 -15.69 -32.12 51.50
N VAL A 186 -16.08 -33.12 50.69
CA VAL A 186 -16.87 -34.30 51.17
C VAL A 186 -16.48 -35.57 50.39
N VAL A 187 -16.30 -36.65 51.14
CA VAL A 187 -16.00 -38.05 50.76
C VAL A 187 -17.26 -38.90 50.94
N SER A 188 -17.46 -39.95 50.12
CA SER A 188 -18.32 -41.12 50.43
C SER A 188 -17.82 -42.31 49.56
N ARG A 189 -17.16 -43.34 50.10
CA ARG A 189 -17.56 -44.54 50.90
C ARG A 189 -18.01 -45.75 50.06
N GLN A 190 -17.14 -46.77 50.15
CA GLN A 190 -17.21 -48.22 49.91
C GLN A 190 -18.56 -48.93 49.68
N ILE A 191 -18.54 -49.93 48.78
CA ILE A 191 -19.26 -51.20 48.94
C ILE A 191 -18.28 -52.36 48.72
N ILE A 192 -18.32 -53.31 49.65
CA ILE A 192 -17.59 -54.59 49.71
C ILE A 192 -18.47 -55.68 49.09
N GLY A 193 -17.89 -56.60 48.33
CA GLY A 193 -18.51 -57.84 47.89
C GLY A 193 -17.44 -58.84 47.44
N SER A 194 -17.37 -59.96 48.14
CA SER A 194 -16.31 -61.00 48.08
C SER A 194 -16.76 -62.22 47.26
N GLN A 195 -15.78 -63.12 46.99
CA GLN A 195 -15.85 -64.54 46.57
C GLN A 195 -16.08 -64.87 45.08
N GLU A 196 -15.52 -65.92 44.48
CA GLU A 196 -14.36 -66.80 44.69
C GLU A 196 -14.15 -67.58 43.37
N HIS A 197 -12.91 -68.00 43.11
CA HIS A 197 -12.39 -69.08 42.25
C HIS A 197 -13.21 -69.67 41.06
N ILE A 198 -12.56 -69.76 39.88
CA ILE A 198 -12.29 -71.01 39.11
C ILE A 198 -11.24 -70.72 38.00
N ALA A 199 -10.46 -71.75 37.70
CA ALA A 199 -9.21 -71.76 36.94
C ALA A 199 -9.33 -71.71 35.40
N ALA A 200 -8.19 -71.31 34.80
CA ALA A 200 -7.57 -71.78 33.55
C ALA A 200 -8.38 -71.78 32.24
N ALA A 201 -8.00 -70.89 31.31
CA ALA A 201 -7.56 -71.25 29.95
C ALA A 201 -7.12 -70.00 29.16
N SER A 202 -5.96 -70.14 28.51
CA SER A 202 -5.41 -69.36 27.39
C SER A 202 -6.38 -68.41 26.65
N SER A 203 -6.06 -67.12 26.63
CA SER A 203 -6.69 -66.13 25.75
C SER A 203 -5.65 -65.10 25.26
N PRO A 204 -5.77 -64.65 24.00
CA PRO A 204 -4.71 -63.92 23.31
C PRO A 204 -4.59 -62.49 23.82
N GLU A 205 -3.35 -62.09 24.00
CA GLU A 205 -2.86 -60.77 24.35
C GLU A 205 -3.54 -59.69 23.47
N THR A 206 -4.63 -59.13 23.97
CA THR A 206 -5.44 -58.14 23.24
C THR A 206 -4.81 -56.77 23.47
N LEU A 207 -3.90 -56.40 22.57
CA LEU A 207 -3.29 -55.08 22.53
C LEU A 207 -4.40 -54.00 22.58
N PRO A 208 -4.29 -52.99 23.44
CA PRO A 208 -5.29 -51.94 23.53
C PRO A 208 -5.32 -51.17 22.21
N GLN A 209 -6.34 -51.43 21.39
CA GLN A 209 -6.65 -50.64 20.22
C GLN A 209 -7.02 -49.23 20.68
N ARG A 210 -6.01 -48.36 20.78
CA ARG A 210 -6.18 -46.90 20.80
C ARG A 210 -6.92 -46.54 19.51
N LYS A 211 -8.25 -46.47 19.59
CA LYS A 211 -9.07 -45.76 18.61
C LYS A 211 -8.63 -44.30 18.67
N ALA A 212 -7.62 -43.96 17.88
CA ALA A 212 -7.22 -42.59 17.67
C ALA A 212 -8.43 -41.89 17.05
N ASN A 213 -9.14 -41.12 17.87
CA ASN A 213 -10.14 -40.18 17.40
C ASN A 213 -9.39 -39.14 16.57
N ASN A 214 -9.18 -39.44 15.29
CA ASN A 214 -8.74 -38.49 14.28
C ASN A 214 -9.89 -37.50 14.10
N LYS A 215 -9.95 -36.51 15.00
CA LYS A 215 -10.73 -35.32 14.80
C LYS A 215 -10.19 -34.69 13.52
N ILE A 216 -10.97 -34.77 12.45
CA ILE A 216 -10.64 -34.11 11.17
C ILE A 216 -10.58 -32.62 11.50
N VAL A 217 -9.36 -32.11 11.67
CA VAL A 217 -9.15 -30.67 11.78
C VAL A 217 -9.38 -30.13 10.39
N GLU A 218 -10.47 -29.39 10.20
CA GLU A 218 -10.74 -28.69 8.96
C GLU A 218 -9.64 -27.65 8.75
N GLU A 219 -8.80 -27.88 7.73
CA GLU A 219 -7.72 -26.95 7.40
C GLU A 219 -8.32 -25.64 6.89
N LYS A 220 -8.25 -24.60 7.72
CA LYS A 220 -8.78 -23.28 7.42
C LYS A 220 -7.79 -22.52 6.53
N PHE A 221 -8.22 -22.10 5.34
CA PHE A 221 -7.45 -21.21 4.48
C PHE A 221 -7.71 -19.75 4.87
N GLU A 222 -6.81 -19.16 5.65
CA GLU A 222 -6.97 -17.80 6.19
C GLU A 222 -6.09 -16.77 5.47
N ILE A 223 -6.67 -15.62 5.14
CA ILE A 223 -6.02 -14.47 4.51
C ILE A 223 -6.10 -13.29 5.46
N VAL A 224 -4.97 -12.68 5.78
CA VAL A 224 -4.90 -11.41 6.51
C VAL A 224 -4.54 -10.30 5.55
N GLN A 225 -5.37 -9.26 5.47
CA GLN A 225 -5.09 -8.04 4.71
C GLN A 225 -4.64 -6.92 5.66
N TRP A 226 -3.56 -6.22 5.33
CA TRP A 226 -3.07 -5.12 6.16
C TRP A 226 -2.31 -4.04 5.39
N ASN A 227 -2.80 -2.79 5.45
CA ASN A 227 -2.00 -1.63 5.11
C ASN A 227 -1.08 -1.29 6.29
N CYS A 228 0.21 -1.61 6.13
CA CYS A 228 1.16 -1.56 7.22
C CYS A 228 1.92 -0.23 7.32
N ARG A 229 1.85 0.66 6.32
CA ARG A 229 2.55 1.97 6.28
C ARG A 229 4.02 1.88 6.69
N GLY A 230 4.76 1.02 6.01
CA GLY A 230 6.17 0.70 6.27
C GLY A 230 6.35 -0.56 7.10
N PHE A 231 6.78 -1.65 6.46
CA PHE A 231 7.04 -2.94 7.08
C PHE A 231 8.46 -3.08 7.64
N ARG A 232 9.39 -2.19 7.26
CA ARG A 232 10.77 -2.19 7.78
C ARG A 232 10.84 -1.84 9.27
N ASN A 233 9.79 -1.22 9.82
CA ASN A 233 9.75 -0.92 11.24
C ASN A 233 9.63 -2.22 12.06
N CYS A 234 10.71 -2.59 12.75
CA CYS A 234 10.79 -3.79 13.57
C CYS A 234 9.63 -3.92 14.58
N LYS A 235 9.17 -2.80 15.17
CA LYS A 235 8.05 -2.82 16.13
C LYS A 235 6.75 -3.31 15.48
N LYS A 236 6.43 -2.82 14.28
CA LYS A 236 5.24 -3.23 13.52
C LYS A 236 5.29 -4.71 13.15
N ARG A 237 6.46 -5.20 12.75
CA ARG A 237 6.68 -6.64 12.48
C ARG A 237 6.50 -7.49 13.74
N SER A 238 7.05 -7.06 14.88
CA SER A 238 6.86 -7.76 16.16
C SER A 238 5.40 -7.79 16.58
N HIS A 239 4.65 -6.69 16.41
CA HIS A 239 3.21 -6.66 16.70
C HIS A 239 2.43 -7.63 15.80
N LEU A 240 2.75 -7.66 14.50
CA LEU A 240 2.17 -8.65 13.60
C LEU A 240 2.50 -10.07 14.06
N GLN A 241 3.75 -10.34 14.44
CA GLN A 241 4.15 -11.67 14.91
C GLN A 241 3.39 -12.10 16.17
N LEU A 242 3.22 -11.21 17.14
CA LEU A 242 2.42 -11.48 18.35
C LEU A 242 0.94 -11.72 18.00
N TYR A 243 0.38 -10.93 17.09
CA TYR A 243 -0.99 -11.13 16.60
C TYR A 243 -1.15 -12.50 15.93
N LEU A 244 -0.23 -12.89 15.04
CA LEU A 244 -0.30 -14.18 14.35
C LEU A 244 -0.15 -15.36 15.32
N GLN A 245 0.61 -15.22 16.40
CA GLN A 245 0.69 -16.23 17.46
C GLN A 245 -0.64 -16.40 18.21
N SER A 246 -1.46 -15.35 18.30
CA SER A 246 -2.77 -15.41 18.95
C SER A 246 -3.85 -16.14 18.12
N LEU A 247 -3.64 -16.29 16.80
CA LEU A 247 -4.61 -16.93 15.91
C LEU A 247 -4.66 -18.47 16.01
N GLY A 248 -3.73 -19.07 16.76
CA GLY A 248 -3.61 -20.53 16.94
C GLY A 248 -3.02 -21.23 15.71
N THR A 249 -3.48 -20.89 14.51
CA THR A 249 -2.91 -21.34 13.23
C THR A 249 -2.40 -20.15 12.42
N PRO A 250 -1.17 -20.21 11.88
CA PRO A 250 -0.66 -19.12 11.05
C PRO A 250 -1.49 -19.03 9.75
N PRO A 251 -1.90 -17.83 9.33
CA PRO A 251 -2.69 -17.66 8.11
C PRO A 251 -1.88 -18.10 6.89
N ALA A 252 -2.59 -18.57 5.86
CA ALA A 252 -2.00 -18.98 4.60
C ALA A 252 -1.38 -17.79 3.86
N ILE A 253 -2.02 -16.62 3.93
CA ILE A 253 -1.65 -15.42 3.17
C ILE A 253 -1.63 -14.18 4.07
N LEU A 254 -0.61 -13.35 3.91
CA LEU A 254 -0.60 -11.97 4.39
C LEU A 254 -0.50 -11.03 3.17
N ALA A 255 -1.56 -10.29 2.89
CA ALA A 255 -1.61 -9.30 1.82
C ALA A 255 -1.29 -7.91 2.38
N LEU A 256 -0.08 -7.43 2.11
CA LEU A 256 0.46 -6.19 2.67
C LEU A 256 0.35 -5.04 1.67
N GLN A 257 -0.15 -3.89 2.13
CA GLN A 257 -0.06 -2.62 1.44
C GLN A 257 0.92 -1.67 2.15
N GLU A 258 1.61 -0.85 1.37
CA GLU A 258 2.71 0.02 1.79
C GLU A 258 3.84 -0.69 2.58
N PRO A 259 4.30 -1.90 2.22
CA PRO A 259 5.33 -2.57 3.00
C PRO A 259 6.74 -1.94 2.84
N GLY A 260 6.96 -1.15 1.79
CA GLY A 260 8.28 -0.76 1.34
C GLY A 260 8.93 -1.87 0.50
N SER A 261 10.18 -1.63 0.10
CA SER A 261 10.96 -2.59 -0.68
C SER A 261 11.45 -3.75 0.17
N GLU A 262 11.30 -4.97 -0.37
CA GLU A 262 11.78 -6.25 0.18
C GLU A 262 11.12 -6.69 1.50
N ALA A 263 9.79 -6.76 1.51
CA ALA A 263 9.08 -7.27 2.68
C ALA A 263 9.41 -8.75 2.92
N LYS A 264 9.95 -9.08 4.10
CA LYS A 264 10.28 -10.46 4.50
C LYS A 264 9.75 -10.76 5.89
N PHE A 265 9.12 -11.93 6.05
CA PHE A 265 8.57 -12.38 7.31
C PHE A 265 8.87 -13.87 7.51
N THR A 266 9.31 -14.24 8.71
CA THR A 266 9.74 -15.61 9.00
C THR A 266 8.57 -16.59 8.84
N GLY A 267 8.82 -17.72 8.17
CA GLY A 267 7.78 -18.72 7.87
C GLY A 267 7.00 -18.46 6.58
N TYR A 268 7.29 -17.35 5.87
CA TYR A 268 6.59 -16.97 4.65
C TYR A 268 7.57 -16.76 3.48
N SER A 269 7.08 -17.03 2.27
CA SER A 269 7.69 -16.69 0.99
C SER A 269 7.11 -15.37 0.49
N SER A 270 7.94 -14.50 -0.07
CA SER A 270 7.56 -13.13 -0.45
C SER A 270 7.38 -12.98 -1.95
N PHE A 271 6.28 -12.34 -2.35
CA PHE A 271 5.91 -12.02 -3.72
C PHE A 271 5.65 -10.52 -3.79
N GLN A 272 6.68 -9.76 -4.16
CA GLN A 272 6.64 -8.30 -4.20
C GLN A 272 6.17 -7.81 -5.58
N GLY A 273 5.20 -6.89 -5.60
CA GLY A 273 4.67 -6.26 -6.81
C GLY A 273 5.19 -4.84 -7.09
N GLY A 274 6.08 -4.35 -6.23
CA GLY A 274 6.52 -2.95 -6.14
C GLY A 274 6.68 -2.53 -4.68
N PRO A 275 7.21 -1.34 -4.37
CA PRO A 275 7.39 -0.87 -2.99
C PRO A 275 6.09 -0.77 -2.16
N THR A 276 4.93 -0.71 -2.80
CA THR A 276 3.64 -0.50 -2.12
C THR A 276 2.76 -1.75 -2.01
N THR A 277 3.13 -2.87 -2.62
CA THR A 277 2.36 -4.12 -2.52
C THR A 277 3.25 -5.34 -2.37
N CYS A 278 2.91 -6.22 -1.42
CA CYS A 278 3.55 -7.52 -1.24
C CYS A 278 2.52 -8.55 -0.79
N ILE A 279 2.63 -9.77 -1.30
CA ILE A 279 1.95 -10.94 -0.76
C ILE A 279 2.99 -11.85 -0.10
N LEU A 280 2.76 -12.19 1.17
CA LEU A 280 3.52 -13.19 1.89
C LEU A 280 2.69 -14.47 1.96
N VAL A 281 3.22 -15.58 1.44
CA VAL A 281 2.57 -16.89 1.44
C VAL A 281 3.26 -17.79 2.46
N ASN A 282 2.50 -18.41 3.35
CA ASN A 282 3.06 -19.33 4.34
C ASN A 282 3.75 -20.49 3.61
N LYS A 283 4.94 -20.88 4.06
CA LYS A 283 5.76 -21.93 3.43
C LYS A 283 5.12 -23.32 3.41
N ALA A 284 4.04 -23.54 4.16
CA ALA A 284 3.19 -24.73 4.04
C ALA A 284 2.42 -24.79 2.70
N TYR A 285 2.30 -23.68 1.97
CA TYR A 285 1.62 -23.59 0.69
C TYR A 285 2.60 -23.29 -0.44
N THR A 286 2.40 -23.96 -1.58
CA THR A 286 3.11 -23.65 -2.80
C THR A 286 2.39 -22.53 -3.55
N ALA A 287 3.11 -21.48 -3.92
CA ALA A 287 2.55 -20.38 -4.71
C ALA A 287 3.47 -19.97 -5.85
N VAL A 288 2.86 -19.47 -6.91
CA VAL A 288 3.52 -19.00 -8.13
C VAL A 288 3.14 -17.54 -8.36
N ALA A 289 4.12 -16.69 -8.65
CA ALA A 289 3.85 -15.32 -9.07
C ALA A 289 3.12 -15.33 -10.42
N VAL A 290 2.11 -14.47 -10.56
CA VAL A 290 1.38 -14.31 -11.81
C VAL A 290 1.63 -12.91 -12.33
N ASP A 291 2.13 -12.81 -13.55
CA ASP A 291 2.23 -11.56 -14.28
C ASP A 291 0.94 -11.30 -15.06
N LEU A 292 0.38 -10.11 -14.90
CA LEU A 292 -0.83 -9.70 -15.61
C LEU A 292 -0.53 -9.03 -16.96
N ASP A 293 0.75 -8.83 -17.30
CA ASP A 293 1.21 -8.17 -18.52
C ASP A 293 0.57 -6.78 -18.66
N LEU A 294 0.72 -5.99 -17.60
CA LEU A 294 0.18 -4.64 -17.48
C LEU A 294 1.30 -3.62 -17.65
N ASP A 295 1.15 -2.74 -18.64
CA ASP A 295 2.01 -1.57 -18.85
C ASP A 295 1.83 -0.48 -17.75
N ASN A 296 1.14 -0.80 -16.67
CA ASN A 296 0.51 0.19 -15.79
C ASN A 296 1.45 0.66 -14.67
N GLU A 297 1.33 1.95 -14.37
CA GLU A 297 1.92 2.59 -13.19
C GLU A 297 1.30 2.17 -11.84
N GLN A 298 0.38 1.19 -11.83
CA GLN A 298 -0.30 0.78 -10.61
C GLN A 298 0.35 -0.48 -10.07
N GLU A 299 1.04 -0.30 -8.95
CA GLU A 299 1.69 -1.40 -8.25
C GLU A 299 0.65 -2.38 -7.71
N HIS A 300 0.90 -3.65 -8.00
CA HIS A 300 0.05 -4.76 -7.63
C HIS A 300 0.90 -6.03 -7.57
N SER A 301 0.47 -7.00 -6.78
CA SER A 301 1.07 -8.33 -6.74
C SER A 301 -0.01 -9.38 -6.91
N VAL A 302 0.23 -10.38 -7.75
CA VAL A 302 -0.68 -11.51 -7.94
C VAL A 302 0.06 -12.81 -7.67
N VAL A 303 -0.58 -13.70 -6.91
CA VAL A 303 -0.08 -15.06 -6.72
C VAL A 303 -1.18 -16.08 -7.00
N LYS A 304 -0.79 -17.19 -7.59
CA LYS A 304 -1.60 -18.41 -7.69
C LYS A 304 -1.14 -19.37 -6.60
N VAL A 305 -1.99 -19.64 -5.63
CA VAL A 305 -1.73 -20.59 -4.53
C VAL A 305 -2.26 -21.96 -4.96
N LEU A 306 -1.38 -22.95 -4.98
CA LEU A 306 -1.74 -24.31 -5.35
C LEU A 306 -2.50 -25.00 -4.20
N PRO A 307 -3.47 -25.85 -4.52
CA PRO A 307 -4.26 -26.56 -3.52
C PRO A 307 -3.38 -27.60 -2.79
N LEU A 308 -3.64 -27.80 -1.49
CA LEU A 308 -2.99 -28.88 -0.73
C LEU A 308 -3.54 -30.25 -1.13
N LYS A 309 -4.83 -30.32 -1.48
CA LYS A 309 -5.51 -31.54 -1.92
C LYS A 309 -5.77 -31.48 -3.41
N ARG A 310 -5.53 -32.59 -4.10
CA ARG A 310 -5.64 -32.72 -5.57
C ARG A 310 -7.02 -32.38 -6.15
N ARG A 311 -8.07 -32.37 -5.33
CA ARG A 311 -9.46 -32.11 -5.74
C ARG A 311 -9.86 -30.63 -5.62
N ASP A 312 -9.12 -29.87 -4.83
CA ASP A 312 -9.45 -28.47 -4.57
C ASP A 312 -8.89 -27.61 -5.71
N PRO A 313 -9.57 -26.52 -6.12
CA PRO A 313 -9.03 -25.61 -7.11
C PRO A 313 -7.88 -24.79 -6.52
N ALA A 314 -6.94 -24.36 -7.37
CA ALA A 314 -5.99 -23.32 -6.99
C ALA A 314 -6.73 -22.00 -6.75
N ILE A 315 -6.15 -21.12 -5.94
CA ILE A 315 -6.75 -19.82 -5.59
C ILE A 315 -5.82 -18.70 -6.07
N HIS A 316 -6.37 -17.74 -6.79
CA HIS A 316 -5.65 -16.52 -7.19
C HIS A 316 -5.88 -15.42 -6.17
N ILE A 317 -4.81 -14.77 -5.73
CA ILE A 317 -4.86 -13.62 -4.83
C ILE A 317 -4.27 -12.41 -5.56
N LEU A 318 -5.08 -11.39 -5.76
CA LEU A 318 -4.67 -10.08 -6.28
C LEU A 318 -4.62 -9.08 -5.14
N ASN A 319 -3.45 -8.52 -4.87
CA ASN A 319 -3.24 -7.48 -3.87
C ASN A 319 -2.91 -6.14 -4.55
N ILE A 320 -3.68 -5.10 -4.22
CA ILE A 320 -3.58 -3.78 -4.84
C ILE A 320 -3.40 -2.70 -3.78
N TYR A 321 -2.57 -1.70 -4.08
CA TYR A 321 -2.56 -0.43 -3.38
C TYR A 321 -2.80 0.71 -4.35
N CYS A 322 -3.68 1.63 -4.00
CA CYS A 322 -3.90 2.86 -4.75
C CYS A 322 -3.70 4.06 -3.83
N PRO A 323 -2.65 4.89 -4.02
CA PRO A 323 -2.45 6.09 -3.22
C PRO A 323 -3.66 7.04 -3.28
N PRO A 324 -3.96 7.79 -2.21
CA PRO A 324 -5.08 8.72 -2.21
C PRO A 324 -4.87 9.85 -3.24
N HIS A 325 -3.63 10.32 -3.39
CA HIS A 325 -3.29 11.48 -4.23
C HIS A 325 -3.23 11.20 -5.72
N LYS A 326 -3.23 9.93 -6.17
CA LYS A 326 -3.10 9.59 -7.59
C LYS A 326 -4.43 9.86 -8.33
N PRO A 327 -4.55 10.91 -9.15
CA PRO A 327 -5.81 11.19 -9.84
C PRO A 327 -6.02 10.18 -10.98
N ARG A 328 -7.27 9.98 -11.40
CA ARG A 328 -7.64 9.23 -12.62
C ARG A 328 -7.22 7.74 -12.69
N VAL A 329 -6.93 7.10 -11.56
CA VAL A 329 -6.69 5.64 -11.51
C VAL A 329 -7.96 4.88 -11.91
N THR A 330 -7.81 3.90 -12.80
CA THR A 330 -8.87 2.97 -13.20
C THR A 330 -8.45 1.54 -12.86
N PHE A 331 -9.42 0.73 -12.40
CA PHE A 331 -9.17 -0.66 -12.00
C PHE A 331 -9.64 -1.69 -13.05
N ASN A 332 -10.21 -1.22 -14.17
CA ASN A 332 -10.87 -2.06 -15.16
C ASN A 332 -9.90 -3.10 -15.75
N GLU A 333 -8.75 -2.65 -16.24
CA GLU A 333 -7.80 -3.53 -16.93
C GLU A 333 -7.20 -4.55 -15.95
N ILE A 334 -6.79 -4.12 -14.76
CA ILE A 334 -6.21 -5.01 -13.76
C ILE A 334 -7.22 -6.07 -13.27
N PHE A 335 -8.48 -5.70 -13.04
CA PHE A 335 -9.50 -6.67 -12.64
C PHE A 335 -9.83 -7.63 -13.78
N TYR A 336 -9.94 -7.13 -15.02
CA TYR A 336 -10.21 -7.97 -16.19
C TYR A 336 -9.08 -8.97 -16.44
N ARG A 337 -7.82 -8.52 -16.37
CA ARG A 337 -6.64 -9.39 -16.54
C ARG A 337 -6.54 -10.43 -15.43
N ALA A 338 -6.82 -10.04 -14.19
CA ALA A 338 -6.84 -10.99 -13.07
C ALA A 338 -7.95 -12.04 -13.22
N LEU A 339 -9.16 -11.64 -13.62
CA LEU A 339 -10.25 -12.58 -13.91
C LEU A 339 -9.91 -13.52 -15.06
N LYS A 340 -9.33 -12.98 -16.15
CA LYS A 340 -8.88 -13.78 -17.29
C LYS A 340 -7.80 -14.78 -16.89
N SER A 341 -6.85 -14.34 -16.06
CA SER A 341 -5.77 -15.19 -15.54
C SER A 341 -6.30 -16.31 -14.63
N ALA A 342 -7.26 -15.98 -13.75
CA ALA A 342 -7.90 -16.97 -12.89
C ALA A 342 -8.79 -17.96 -13.65
N GLY A 343 -9.42 -17.51 -14.74
CA GLY A 343 -10.29 -18.33 -15.56
C GLY A 343 -11.51 -18.82 -14.78
N LYS A 344 -11.53 -20.12 -14.44
CA LYS A 344 -12.59 -20.75 -13.61
C LYS A 344 -12.17 -20.94 -12.16
N GLU A 345 -10.91 -20.69 -11.83
CA GLU A 345 -10.39 -20.81 -10.48
C GLU A 345 -10.85 -19.61 -9.62
N PRO A 346 -11.06 -19.78 -8.30
CA PRO A 346 -11.38 -18.68 -7.42
C PRO A 346 -10.36 -17.54 -7.46
N LEU A 347 -10.85 -16.30 -7.51
CA LEU A 347 -10.06 -15.08 -7.42
C LEU A 347 -10.50 -14.29 -6.19
N VAL A 348 -9.54 -13.95 -5.34
CA VAL A 348 -9.72 -13.04 -4.21
C VAL A 348 -8.95 -11.76 -4.49
N ILE A 349 -9.67 -10.62 -4.48
CA ILE A 349 -9.08 -9.30 -4.65
C ILE A 349 -9.06 -8.61 -3.29
N VAL A 350 -7.88 -8.22 -2.85
CA VAL A 350 -7.63 -7.50 -1.59
C VAL A 350 -6.85 -6.23 -1.87
N GLY A 351 -6.99 -5.24 -1.00
CA GLY A 351 -6.23 -4.00 -1.18
C GLY A 351 -6.77 -2.80 -0.44
N ASP A 352 -5.97 -1.74 -0.46
CA ASP A 352 -6.38 -0.40 -0.05
C ASP A 352 -6.51 0.48 -1.29
N PHE A 353 -7.76 0.67 -1.71
CA PHE A 353 -8.12 1.41 -2.91
C PHE A 353 -8.15 2.94 -2.69
N ASN A 354 -8.08 3.40 -1.43
CA ASN A 354 -8.35 4.80 -1.04
C ASN A 354 -9.58 5.38 -1.77
N ALA A 355 -10.65 4.59 -1.83
CA ALA A 355 -11.86 4.87 -2.58
C ALA A 355 -13.05 4.85 -1.61
N PRO A 356 -13.51 6.00 -1.09
CA PRO A 356 -14.68 6.02 -0.20
C PRO A 356 -15.97 5.67 -0.95
N SER A 357 -16.74 4.70 -0.45
CA SER A 357 -18.10 4.35 -0.92
C SER A 357 -18.94 3.81 0.23
N LEU A 358 -20.26 3.98 0.11
CA LEU A 358 -21.25 3.46 1.05
C LEU A 358 -21.23 1.92 1.12
N HIS A 359 -20.87 1.26 0.02
CA HIS A 359 -20.87 -0.21 -0.09
C HIS A 359 -19.93 -0.92 0.89
N TRP A 360 -18.86 -0.24 1.35
CA TRP A 360 -17.91 -0.79 2.32
C TRP A 360 -17.78 0.13 3.55
N GLY A 361 -18.88 0.77 3.95
CA GLY A 361 -19.03 1.37 5.28
C GLY A 361 -18.60 2.82 5.42
N TYR A 362 -18.26 3.54 4.35
CA TYR A 362 -18.08 4.99 4.46
C TYR A 362 -19.43 5.70 4.54
N HIS A 363 -19.50 6.83 5.24
CA HIS A 363 -20.69 7.69 5.27
C HIS A 363 -20.84 8.59 4.03
N PHE A 364 -19.83 8.60 3.17
CA PHE A 364 -19.80 9.40 1.95
C PHE A 364 -19.17 8.60 0.81
N GLU A 365 -19.49 9.00 -0.41
CA GLU A 365 -18.92 8.40 -1.61
C GLU A 365 -18.15 9.44 -2.43
N LYS A 366 -17.00 9.02 -2.96
CA LYS A 366 -16.24 9.79 -3.95
C LYS A 366 -16.31 9.12 -5.32
N ALA A 367 -16.00 9.89 -6.37
CA ALA A 367 -16.00 9.39 -7.75
C ALA A 367 -15.19 8.09 -7.95
N ARG A 368 -14.04 7.94 -7.25
CA ARG A 368 -13.24 6.71 -7.28
C ARG A 368 -13.99 5.51 -6.68
N GLY A 369 -14.66 5.70 -5.54
CA GLY A 369 -15.45 4.66 -4.89
C GLY A 369 -16.65 4.25 -5.72
N ARG A 370 -17.38 5.21 -6.29
CA ARG A 370 -18.51 4.95 -7.18
C ARG A 370 -18.11 4.10 -8.40
N LYS A 371 -17.05 4.51 -9.10
CA LYS A 371 -16.52 3.76 -10.26
C LYS A 371 -16.05 2.35 -9.89
N LEU A 372 -15.44 2.20 -8.72
CA LEU A 372 -15.02 0.88 -8.23
C LEU A 372 -16.23 -0.01 -7.91
N ALA A 373 -17.27 0.53 -7.29
CA ALA A 373 -18.51 -0.20 -7.02
C ALA A 373 -19.23 -0.62 -8.32
N GLU A 374 -19.32 0.29 -9.29
CA GLU A 374 -19.85 0.01 -10.64
C GLU A 374 -19.06 -1.11 -11.33
N LEU A 375 -17.72 -1.08 -11.24
CA LEU A 375 -16.85 -2.10 -11.80
C LEU A 375 -17.07 -3.48 -11.13
N ILE A 376 -17.13 -3.51 -9.79
CA ILE A 376 -17.40 -4.73 -9.01
C ILE A 376 -18.72 -5.35 -9.46
N SER A 377 -19.78 -4.54 -9.59
CA SER A 377 -21.09 -5.00 -10.08
C SER A 377 -21.02 -5.50 -11.53
N THR A 378 -20.34 -4.75 -12.41
CA THR A 378 -20.20 -5.09 -13.84
C THR A 378 -19.49 -6.43 -14.03
N LEU A 379 -18.44 -6.68 -13.24
CA LEU A 379 -17.67 -7.91 -13.27
C LEU A 379 -18.27 -9.04 -12.41
N ARG A 380 -19.45 -8.81 -11.81
CA ARG A 380 -20.15 -9.77 -10.93
C ARG A 380 -19.27 -10.28 -9.78
N LEU A 381 -18.43 -9.40 -9.25
CA LEU A 381 -17.62 -9.68 -8.07
C LEU A 381 -18.48 -9.56 -6.81
N THR A 382 -18.20 -10.40 -5.81
CA THR A 382 -18.89 -10.35 -4.52
C THR A 382 -18.05 -9.59 -3.50
N LEU A 383 -18.67 -8.63 -2.81
CA LEU A 383 -18.01 -7.89 -1.73
C LEU A 383 -18.06 -8.71 -0.44
N LEU A 384 -16.90 -8.92 0.18
CA LEU A 384 -16.79 -9.66 1.46
C LEU A 384 -16.75 -8.72 2.68
N THR A 385 -16.66 -7.42 2.48
CA THR A 385 -16.58 -6.43 3.55
C THR A 385 -17.92 -6.30 4.26
N ASP A 386 -17.90 -6.28 5.59
CA ASP A 386 -19.03 -5.86 6.41
C ASP A 386 -19.07 -4.32 6.51
N PRO A 387 -20.09 -3.64 5.95
CA PRO A 387 -20.20 -2.19 6.01
C PRO A 387 -20.34 -1.64 7.44
N ALA A 388 -20.77 -2.44 8.41
CA ALA A 388 -20.90 -2.03 9.81
C ALA A 388 -19.53 -1.92 10.51
N SER A 389 -18.48 -2.50 9.93
CA SER A 389 -17.15 -2.63 10.52
C SER A 389 -16.10 -1.88 9.67
N PRO A 390 -16.01 -0.54 9.76
CA PRO A 390 -15.12 0.24 8.91
C PRO A 390 -13.64 -0.11 9.16
N THR A 391 -12.89 -0.32 8.08
CA THR A 391 -11.47 -0.73 8.11
C THR A 391 -10.51 0.37 8.53
N ARG A 392 -10.93 1.64 8.44
CA ARG A 392 -10.18 2.80 8.91
C ARG A 392 -11.06 3.65 9.81
N LEU A 393 -10.83 3.53 11.11
CA LEU A 393 -11.30 4.51 12.09
C LEU A 393 -10.39 5.72 11.95
N GLY A 394 -10.83 6.74 11.23
CA GLY A 394 -10.11 8.02 11.19
C GLY A 394 -9.91 8.54 12.61
N ILE A 395 -8.74 9.12 12.90
CA ILE A 395 -8.65 10.06 14.02
C ILE A 395 -9.55 11.21 13.60
N ARG A 396 -10.70 11.34 14.26
CA ARG A 396 -11.59 12.50 14.12
C ARG A 396 -10.89 13.74 14.64
#